data_AF-A0A821H4P9-F1
#
_entry.id   AF-A0A821H4P9-F1
#
_cell.length_a   1.000
_cell.length_b   1.000
_cell.length_c   1.000
_cell.angle_alpha   90.00
_cell.angle_beta   90.00
_cell.angle_gamma   90.00
#
_symmetry.space_group_name_H-M   'P 1'
#
loop_
_entity.id
_entity.type
_entity.pdbx_description
1 polymer ?
#
loop_
_entity_poly.entity_id
_entity_poly.type
_entity_poly.pdbx_seq_one_letter_code
_entity_poly.pdbx_strand_id
1 'polypeptide(L)'
;IRRASRLILQGFSLPVNAHDNLASDGKLFVEMCEKDKEFCSLVTKRIPETGFDCLDFWTEDFVHEYRQWQLGGFLDNGRNISCPFNRSLLHDLRKKYGIHYKETNNSSKNATNNSVR
;
A
#
# COMPACT_ATOMS: atom_id res chain seq x y z
N ILE A 1 -5.42 12.91 26.33
CA ILE A 1 -4.26 12.56 27.20
C ILE A 1 -4.68 12.15 28.62
N ARG A 2 -5.30 13.00 29.45
CA ARG A 2 -5.68 12.68 30.86
C ARG A 2 -6.44 11.36 31.08
N ARG A 3 -7.39 11.00 30.20
CA ARG A 3 -8.15 9.73 30.29
C ARG A 3 -7.27 8.50 30.02
N ALA A 4 -6.40 8.56 29.01
CA ALA A 4 -5.49 7.47 28.67
C ALA A 4 -4.48 7.23 29.81
N SER A 5 -3.91 8.29 30.36
CA SER A 5 -3.00 8.19 31.51
C SER A 5 -3.66 7.57 32.75
N ARG A 6 -4.93 7.90 33.01
CA ARG A 6 -5.70 7.30 34.12
C ARG A 6 -5.95 5.81 33.92
N LEU A 7 -6.23 5.37 32.69
CA LEU A 7 -6.38 3.94 32.37
C LEU A 7 -5.09 3.15 32.61
N ILE A 8 -3.94 3.71 32.21
CA ILE A 8 -2.63 3.09 32.47
C ILE A 8 -2.38 2.95 33.98
N LEU A 9 -2.66 3.99 34.77
CA LEU A 9 -2.55 3.94 36.24
C LEU A 9 -3.51 2.95 36.89
N GLN A 10 -4.64 2.64 36.24
CA GLN A 10 -5.62 1.64 36.69
C GLN A 10 -5.25 0.21 36.28
N GLY A 11 -4.06 -0.01 35.72
CA GLY A 11 -3.58 -1.33 35.31
C GLY A 11 -4.16 -1.81 33.97
N PHE A 12 -4.65 -0.89 33.13
CA PHE A 12 -5.08 -1.24 31.78
C PHE A 12 -3.90 -1.80 30.98
N SER A 13 -4.07 -3.02 30.48
CA SER A 13 -3.21 -3.63 29.47
C SER A 13 -3.99 -3.74 28.16
N LEU A 14 -3.29 -3.63 27.03
CA LEU A 14 -3.89 -3.95 25.75
C LEU A 14 -4.24 -5.44 25.73
N PRO A 15 -5.48 -5.81 25.38
CA PRO A 15 -5.93 -7.20 25.44
C PRO A 15 -5.25 -8.09 24.40
N VAL A 16 -4.66 -7.49 23.37
CA VAL A 16 -3.95 -8.15 22.28
C VAL A 16 -2.71 -7.33 21.91
N ASN A 17 -1.66 -8.00 21.43
CA ASN A 17 -0.51 -7.31 20.84
C ASN A 17 -0.97 -6.55 19.59
N ALA A 18 -0.54 -5.29 19.45
CA ALA A 18 -0.95 -4.45 18.33
C ALA A 18 -0.58 -5.07 16.97
N HIS A 19 0.58 -5.72 16.87
CA HIS A 19 1.05 -6.36 15.64
C HIS A 19 0.17 -7.56 15.24
N ASP A 20 -0.29 -8.33 16.22
CA ASP A 20 -1.12 -9.51 15.98
C ASP A 20 -2.53 -9.11 15.53
N ASN A 21 -2.99 -7.93 15.95
CA ASN A 21 -4.31 -7.37 15.63
C ASN A 21 -4.34 -6.56 14.32
N LEU A 22 -3.24 -6.53 13.55
CA LEU A 22 -3.22 -5.86 12.25
C LEU A 22 -3.99 -6.69 11.20
N ALA A 23 -4.75 -5.98 10.36
CA ALA A 23 -5.26 -6.53 9.11
C ALA A 23 -4.10 -6.81 8.13
N SER A 24 -4.36 -7.58 7.06
CA SER A 24 -3.34 -8.03 6.12
C SER A 24 -2.55 -6.88 5.47
N ASP A 25 -3.23 -5.78 5.14
CA ASP A 25 -2.64 -4.54 4.64
C ASP A 25 -1.72 -3.87 5.67
N GLY A 26 -2.15 -3.80 6.93
CA GLY A 26 -1.33 -3.32 8.04
C GLY A 26 -0.08 -4.18 8.26
N LYS A 27 -0.22 -5.51 8.19
CA LYS A 27 0.91 -6.45 8.29
C LYS A 27 1.88 -6.30 7.13
N LEU A 28 1.37 -6.12 5.90
CA LEU A 28 2.17 -5.82 4.72
C LEU A 28 2.99 -4.54 4.93
N PHE A 29 2.34 -3.47 5.37
CA PHE A 29 2.98 -2.17 5.54
C PHE A 29 4.09 -2.20 6.62
N VAL A 30 3.80 -2.80 7.78
CA VAL A 30 4.76 -2.91 8.88
C VAL A 30 5.96 -3.75 8.45
N GLU A 31 5.75 -4.94 7.87
CA GLU A 31 6.87 -5.80 7.47
C GLU A 31 7.69 -5.19 6.31
N MET A 32 7.05 -4.44 5.40
CA MET A 32 7.77 -3.63 4.41
C MET A 32 8.68 -2.60 5.08
N CYS A 33 8.16 -1.83 6.06
CA CYS A 33 8.95 -0.83 6.79
C CYS A 33 10.12 -1.47 7.54
N GLU A 34 9.91 -2.63 8.16
CA GLU A 34 10.94 -3.35 8.92
C GLU A 34 12.07 -3.87 8.04
N LYS A 35 11.74 -4.34 6.83
CA LYS A 35 12.69 -4.97 5.91
C LYS A 35 13.32 -4.00 4.91
N ASP A 36 12.65 -2.90 4.59
CA ASP A 36 13.10 -1.90 3.64
C ASP A 36 13.10 -0.51 4.27
N LYS A 37 14.30 -0.05 4.61
CA LYS A 37 14.52 1.27 5.23
C LYS A 37 14.17 2.42 4.29
N GLU A 38 14.32 2.25 2.98
CA GLU A 38 13.98 3.29 2.01
C GLU A 38 12.47 3.44 1.90
N PHE A 39 11.74 2.32 1.81
CA PHE A 39 10.28 2.33 1.93
C PHE A 39 9.84 2.98 3.24
N CYS A 40 10.43 2.56 4.36
CA CYS A 40 10.06 3.07 5.67
C CYS A 40 10.30 4.58 5.77
N SER A 41 11.42 5.06 5.26
CA SER A 41 11.75 6.48 5.17
C SER A 41 10.75 7.23 4.28
N LEU A 42 10.43 6.68 3.11
CA LEU A 42 9.52 7.26 2.13
C LEU A 42 8.13 7.53 2.72
N VAL A 43 7.59 6.57 3.47
CA VAL A 43 6.22 6.66 3.98
C VAL A 43 6.10 7.33 5.35
N THR A 44 7.21 7.47 6.10
CA THR A 44 7.19 8.08 7.44
C THR A 44 7.80 9.48 7.49
N LYS A 45 8.66 9.85 6.53
CA LYS A 45 9.33 11.15 6.50
C LYS A 45 8.95 11.92 5.25
N ARG A 46 8.61 13.19 5.44
CA ARG A 46 8.54 14.16 4.34
C ARG A 46 9.95 14.67 4.06
N ILE A 47 10.63 14.08 3.09
CA ILE A 47 11.96 14.52 2.66
C ILE A 47 11.80 15.50 1.49
N PRO A 48 12.37 16.72 1.55
CA PRO A 48 12.19 17.74 0.50
C PRO A 48 12.68 17.30 -0.89
N GLU A 49 13.61 16.35 -0.92
CA GLU A 49 14.29 15.87 -2.13
C GLU A 49 13.58 14.67 -2.79
N THR A 50 12.52 14.15 -2.17
CA THR A 50 11.75 13.06 -2.77
C THR A 50 10.80 13.61 -3.82
N GLY A 51 10.83 13.05 -5.02
CA GLY A 51 9.91 13.42 -6.10
C GLY A 51 8.45 13.23 -5.68
N PHE A 52 7.58 14.16 -6.10
CA PHE A 52 6.14 14.13 -5.76
C PHE A 52 5.47 12.79 -6.11
N ASP A 53 5.91 12.14 -7.20
CA ASP A 53 5.37 10.85 -7.65
C ASP A 53 5.50 9.72 -6.61
N CYS A 54 6.46 9.84 -5.69
CA CYS A 54 6.70 8.87 -4.62
C CYS A 54 6.12 9.30 -3.27
N LEU A 55 5.66 10.56 -3.18
CA LEU A 55 5.02 11.13 -2.00
C LEU A 55 3.49 11.06 -2.07
N ASP A 56 2.92 10.94 -3.28
CA ASP A 56 1.48 10.72 -3.48
C ASP A 56 1.15 9.24 -3.19
N PHE A 57 0.91 8.96 -1.91
CA PHE A 57 0.63 7.64 -1.39
C PHE A 57 -0.85 7.51 -1.03
N TRP A 58 -1.62 6.83 -1.88
CA TRP A 58 -2.83 6.16 -1.45
C TRP A 58 -2.46 4.76 -0.96
N THR A 59 -3.00 4.36 0.20
CA THR A 59 -2.65 3.07 0.80
C THR A 59 -3.06 1.92 -0.11
N GLU A 60 -4.20 2.09 -0.77
CA GLU A 60 -4.77 1.17 -1.74
C GLU A 60 -3.85 0.96 -2.94
N ASP A 61 -3.21 2.03 -3.45
CA ASP A 61 -2.30 1.95 -4.59
C ASP A 61 -1.07 1.11 -4.24
N PHE A 62 -0.54 1.25 -3.04
CA PHE A 62 0.55 0.41 -2.55
C PHE A 62 0.11 -1.03 -2.31
N VAL A 63 -1.00 -1.22 -1.57
CA VAL A 63 -1.54 -2.54 -1.23
C VAL A 63 -1.89 -3.33 -2.48
N HIS A 64 -2.26 -2.67 -3.58
CA HIS A 64 -2.62 -3.32 -4.83
C HIS A 64 -1.57 -3.23 -5.93
N GLU A 65 -0.35 -2.77 -5.61
CA GLU A 65 0.73 -2.57 -6.60
C GLU A 65 0.24 -1.80 -7.84
N TYR A 66 -0.37 -0.63 -7.65
CA TYR A 66 -0.83 0.23 -8.74
C TYR A 66 0.27 1.23 -9.14
N ARG A 67 0.34 1.58 -10.42
CA ARG A 67 1.28 2.58 -10.97
C ARG A 67 2.72 2.39 -10.45
N GLN A 68 3.31 3.40 -9.80
CA GLN A 68 4.70 3.44 -9.35
C GLN A 68 5.03 2.35 -8.31
N TRP A 69 4.00 1.69 -7.76
CA TRP A 69 4.12 0.57 -6.83
C TRP A 69 4.24 -0.80 -7.52
N GLN A 70 4.06 -0.86 -8.84
CA GLN A 70 4.22 -2.08 -9.64
C GLN A 70 5.67 -2.56 -9.68
N LEU A 71 5.86 -3.87 -9.89
CA LEU A 71 7.18 -4.48 -10.04
C LEU A 71 8.08 -3.77 -11.07
N GLY A 72 7.51 -3.22 -12.14
CA GLY A 72 8.22 -2.51 -13.20
C GLY A 72 8.30 -0.98 -13.04
N GLY A 73 7.61 -0.40 -12.05
CA GLY A 73 7.31 1.03 -12.01
C GLY A 73 6.17 1.41 -12.96
N PHE A 74 6.01 2.71 -13.18
CA PHE A 74 4.96 3.27 -14.04
C PHE A 74 5.56 4.11 -15.16
N LEU A 75 5.13 3.86 -16.40
CA LEU A 75 5.51 4.69 -17.54
C LEU A 75 4.54 5.85 -17.66
N ASP A 76 5.02 7.07 -17.39
CA ASP A 76 4.28 8.31 -17.63
C ASP A 76 4.95 9.11 -18.77
N ASN A 77 4.22 9.32 -19.86
CA ASN A 77 4.71 10.08 -21.03
C ASN A 77 6.11 9.66 -21.51
N GLY A 78 6.41 8.36 -21.49
CA GLY A 78 7.69 7.79 -21.91
C GLY A 78 8.81 7.85 -20.86
N ARG A 79 8.55 8.42 -19.67
CA ARG A 79 9.47 8.38 -18.53
C ARG A 79 9.07 7.26 -17.58
N ASN A 80 10.03 6.45 -17.17
CA ASN A 80 9.79 5.44 -16.16
C ASN A 80 9.87 6.06 -14.76
N ILE A 81 8.73 6.15 -14.08
CA ILE A 81 8.60 6.59 -12.72
C ILE A 81 8.76 5.37 -11.81
N SER A 82 9.78 5.40 -10.97
CA SER A 82 10.04 4.40 -9.95
C SER A 82 10.43 5.08 -8.65
N CYS A 83 9.92 4.55 -7.54
CA CYS A 83 10.29 5.00 -6.20
C CYS A 83 11.44 4.14 -5.63
N PRO A 84 12.26 4.71 -4.73
CA PRO A 84 13.38 4.00 -4.13
C PRO A 84 12.87 3.06 -3.05
N PHE A 85 12.37 1.88 -3.45
CA PHE A 85 12.04 0.80 -2.53
C PHE A 85 12.10 -0.55 -3.24
N ASN A 86 12.13 -1.63 -2.47
CA ASN A 86 12.18 -2.99 -2.92
C ASN A 86 10.80 -3.48 -3.36
N ARG A 87 10.52 -3.31 -4.65
CA ARG A 87 9.28 -3.75 -5.30
C ARG A 87 9.09 -5.27 -5.29
N SER A 88 10.16 -6.04 -5.42
CA SER A 88 10.09 -7.50 -5.34
C SER A 88 9.64 -7.96 -3.95
N LEU A 89 10.15 -7.30 -2.90
CA LEU A 89 9.71 -7.56 -1.53
C LEU A 89 8.22 -7.24 -1.34
N LEU A 90 7.75 -6.10 -1.84
CA LEU A 90 6.32 -5.76 -1.81
C LEU A 90 5.48 -6.86 -2.46
N HIS A 91 5.87 -7.28 -3.66
CA HIS A 91 5.17 -8.32 -4.40
C HIS A 91 5.11 -9.67 -3.66
N ASP A 92 6.22 -10.09 -3.06
CA ASP A 92 6.29 -11.33 -2.31
C ASP A 92 5.50 -11.27 -1.00
N LEU A 93 5.54 -10.15 -0.27
CA LEU A 93 4.76 -9.95 0.95
C LEU A 93 3.27 -9.87 0.65
N ARG A 94 2.88 -9.28 -0.48
CA ARG A 94 1.47 -9.22 -0.89
C ARG A 94 0.89 -10.61 -1.11
N LYS A 95 1.67 -11.51 -1.74
CA LYS A 95 1.32 -12.94 -1.86
C LYS A 95 1.26 -13.62 -0.49
N LYS A 96 2.25 -13.39 0.37
CA LYS A 96 2.29 -13.94 1.74
C LYS A 96 1.03 -13.62 2.52
N TYR A 97 0.50 -12.40 2.38
CA TYR A 97 -0.68 -11.92 3.11
C TYR A 97 -2.02 -12.15 2.40
N GLY A 98 -2.04 -12.86 1.27
CA GLY A 98 -3.26 -13.19 0.53
C GLY A 98 -3.98 -11.97 -0.04
N ILE A 99 -3.24 -10.90 -0.32
CA ILE A 99 -3.81 -9.68 -0.89
C ILE A 99 -3.88 -9.86 -2.41
N HIS A 100 -5.09 -10.18 -2.89
CA HIS A 100 -5.37 -10.39 -4.31
C HIS A 100 -6.10 -9.17 -4.88
N TYR A 101 -5.60 -8.66 -6.00
CA TYR A 101 -6.35 -7.68 -6.78
C TYR A 101 -7.42 -8.44 -7.59
N LYS A 102 -8.70 -8.11 -7.37
CA LYS A 102 -9.73 -8.47 -8.34
C LYS A 102 -9.68 -7.39 -9.42
N GLU A 103 -9.13 -7.72 -10.58
CA GLU A 103 -9.44 -6.95 -11.77
C GLU A 103 -10.95 -6.93 -11.91
N THR A 104 -11.57 -5.77 -11.71
CA THR A 104 -12.92 -5.56 -12.22
C THR A 104 -12.78 -5.68 -13.73
N ASN A 105 -13.12 -6.86 -14.25
CA ASN A 105 -13.38 -7.08 -15.66
C ASN A 105 -14.53 -6.17 -16.09
N ASN A 106 -14.26 -4.89 -16.26
CA ASN A 106 -14.97 -4.06 -17.21
C ASN A 106 -14.47 -4.45 -18.60
N SER A 107 -14.69 -5.73 -18.95
CA SER A 107 -15.16 -6.02 -20.30
C SER A 107 -16.44 -5.22 -20.43
N SER A 108 -16.32 -3.99 -20.94
CA SER A 108 -17.40 -3.31 -21.63
C SER A 108 -17.85 -4.30 -22.69
N LYS A 109 -18.84 -5.09 -22.31
CA LYS A 109 -19.58 -5.99 -23.18
C LYS A 109 -19.91 -5.15 -24.40
N ASN A 110 -19.49 -5.65 -25.56
CA ASN A 110 -20.09 -5.30 -26.84
C ASN A 110 -21.61 -5.50 -26.69
N ALA A 111 -22.30 -4.48 -26.21
CA ALA A 111 -23.73 -4.38 -26.28
C ALA A 111 -24.02 -3.81 -27.67
N THR A 112 -24.14 -4.74 -28.62
CA THR A 112 -25.15 -4.74 -29.68
C THR A 112 -25.77 -3.39 -29.99
N ASN A 113 -25.47 -2.87 -31.18
CA ASN A 113 -26.47 -2.23 -32.03
C ASN A 113 -26.29 -2.69 -33.47
N ASN A 114 -26.71 -3.94 -33.73
CA ASN A 114 -27.37 -4.26 -34.98
C ASN A 114 -28.84 -3.90 -34.78
N SER A 115 -29.40 -3.01 -35.61
CA SER A 115 -30.68 -3.18 -36.32
C SER A 115 -31.43 -1.86 -36.59
N VAL A 116 -31.87 -1.74 -37.86
CA VAL A 116 -32.92 -0.87 -38.45
C VAL A 116 -32.53 0.62 -38.63
N ARG A 117 -32.49 1.22 -39.83
CA ARG A 117 -33.25 1.04 -41.08
C ARG A 117 -32.45 1.59 -42.26
#